data_AF-A0A0Q8DY79-F1
#
_entry.id   AF-A0A0Q8DY79-F1
#
_cell.length_a   1.000
_cell.length_b   1.000
_cell.length_c   1.000
_cell.angle_alpha   90.00
_cell.angle_beta   90.00
_cell.angle_gamma   90.00
#
_symmetry.space_group_name_H-M   'P 1'
#
loop_
_entity.id
_entity.type
_entity.pdbx_description
1 polymer ?
#
loop_
_entity_poly.entity_id
_entity_poly.type
_entity_poly.pdbx_seq_one_letter_code
_entity_poly.pdbx_strand_id
1 'polypeptide(L)'
;MTEEQFDWEPLIEIAGNVAVRISEHWSVVEVDDVKQEILEYLLRERKSLAPHVHDEDLMYRICMVAGKRYASKERSHYDLMDDQYWYTPEEVRIALRSFVYSDEEIGQVIGKKDDLTRSLISDNITSARTDATKAIGKLSEGQQEAIQRVFVFGLPPNDENQRRAAYRAVDSLTQVMNRNTRTGR
;
A
#
# COMPACT_ATOMS: atom_id res chain seq x y z
N MET A 1 0.47 19.88 39.22
CA MET A 1 0.55 19.86 37.76
C MET A 1 -0.83 19.54 37.26
N THR A 2 -1.53 20.55 36.76
CA THR A 2 -2.84 20.38 36.12
C THR A 2 -2.65 19.46 34.93
N GLU A 3 -3.39 18.34 34.91
CA GLU A 3 -3.57 17.55 33.69
C GLU A 3 -4.19 18.50 32.66
N GLU A 4 -3.37 19.05 31.77
CA GLU A 4 -3.88 19.63 30.53
C GLU A 4 -4.76 18.56 29.90
N GLN A 5 -6.04 18.88 29.82
CA GLN A 5 -7.07 17.98 29.33
C GLN A 5 -6.73 17.67 27.88
N PHE A 6 -6.12 16.51 27.66
CA PHE A 6 -5.70 16.05 26.35
C PHE A 6 -6.96 15.86 25.51
N ASP A 7 -7.19 16.77 24.57
CA ASP A 7 -8.36 16.74 23.73
C ASP A 7 -8.22 15.64 22.68
N TRP A 8 -9.03 14.59 22.84
CA TRP A 8 -9.01 13.41 21.98
C TRP A 8 -9.83 13.59 20.71
N GLU A 9 -10.77 14.55 20.70
CA GLU A 9 -11.75 14.66 19.63
C GLU A 9 -11.10 14.95 18.27
N PRO A 10 -10.16 15.90 18.14
CA PRO A 10 -9.44 16.13 16.88
C PRO A 10 -8.62 14.92 16.43
N LEU A 11 -8.02 14.19 17.38
CA LEU A 11 -7.18 13.03 17.07
C LEU A 11 -8.00 11.83 16.60
N ILE A 12 -9.22 11.66 17.13
CA ILE A 12 -10.15 10.62 16.70
C ILE A 12 -10.56 10.85 15.25
N GLU A 13 -10.78 12.11 14.86
CA GLU A 13 -11.08 12.48 13.48
C GLU A 13 -9.88 12.22 12.55
N ILE A 14 -8.69 12.69 12.92
CA ILE A 14 -7.44 12.42 12.17
C ILE A 14 -7.23 10.92 11.99
N ALA A 15 -7.37 10.14 13.07
CA ALA A 15 -7.21 8.68 13.03
C ALA A 15 -8.23 8.03 12.10
N GLY A 16 -9.49 8.47 12.11
CA GLY A 16 -10.53 7.98 11.20
C GLY A 16 -10.19 8.24 9.73
N ASN A 17 -9.80 9.48 9.40
CA ASN A 17 -9.42 9.85 8.04
C ASN A 17 -8.20 9.06 7.54
N VAL A 18 -7.22 8.86 8.41
CA VAL A 18 -6.04 8.02 8.13
C VAL A 18 -6.44 6.56 7.92
N ALA A 19 -7.33 6.02 8.75
CA ALA A 19 -7.76 4.64 8.67
C ALA A 19 -8.47 4.32 7.35
N VAL A 20 -9.40 5.18 6.92
CA VAL A 20 -10.07 5.07 5.61
C VAL A 20 -9.04 5.05 4.48
N ARG A 21 -8.09 6.01 4.51
CA ARG A 21 -7.05 6.09 3.49
C ARG A 21 -6.18 4.83 3.46
N ILE A 22 -5.88 4.25 4.62
CA ILE A 22 -5.08 3.02 4.70
C ILE A 22 -5.87 1.85 4.13
N SER A 23 -7.12 1.62 4.56
CA SER A 23 -7.93 0.49 4.07
C SER A 23 -8.21 0.56 2.57
N GLU A 24 -8.31 1.76 1.99
CA GLU A 24 -8.42 1.96 0.53
C GLU A 24 -7.21 1.39 -0.23
N HIS A 25 -6.02 1.48 0.36
CA HIS A 25 -4.77 1.03 -0.26
C HIS A 25 -4.37 -0.39 0.21
N TRP A 26 -4.84 -0.81 1.38
CA TRP A 26 -4.51 -2.06 2.06
C TRP A 26 -5.80 -2.80 2.37
N SER A 27 -6.31 -3.52 1.36
CA SER A 27 -7.56 -4.28 1.44
C SER A 27 -7.54 -5.50 2.39
N VAL A 28 -6.41 -5.75 3.06
CA VAL A 28 -6.23 -6.79 4.06
C VAL A 28 -6.69 -6.36 5.46
N VAL A 29 -6.93 -5.06 5.67
CA VAL A 29 -7.35 -4.51 6.96
C VAL A 29 -8.68 -3.75 6.86
N GLU A 30 -9.47 -3.81 7.92
CA GLU A 30 -10.72 -3.05 8.04
C GLU A 30 -10.47 -1.64 8.61
N VAL A 31 -11.34 -0.68 8.25
CA VAL A 31 -11.23 0.72 8.70
C VAL A 31 -11.21 0.81 10.22
N ASP A 32 -12.15 0.12 10.88
CA ASP A 32 -12.32 0.23 12.33
C ASP A 32 -11.13 -0.36 13.09
N ASP A 33 -10.56 -1.46 12.62
CA ASP A 33 -9.35 -2.07 13.20
C ASP A 33 -8.15 -1.13 13.09
N VAL A 34 -7.92 -0.55 11.91
CA VAL A 34 -6.82 0.40 11.70
C VAL A 34 -7.00 1.61 12.61
N LYS A 35 -8.22 2.14 12.71
CA LYS A 35 -8.52 3.27 13.60
C LYS A 35 -8.25 2.91 15.06
N GLN A 36 -8.71 1.74 15.52
CA GLN A 36 -8.51 1.29 16.89
C GLN A 36 -7.02 1.15 17.22
N GLU A 37 -6.23 0.54 16.34
CA GLU A 37 -4.79 0.38 16.56
C GLU A 37 -4.06 1.74 16.59
N ILE A 38 -4.45 2.69 15.73
CA ILE A 38 -3.92 4.06 15.77
C ILE A 38 -4.22 4.71 17.13
N LEU A 39 -5.47 4.62 17.60
CA LEU A 39 -5.86 5.21 18.87
C LEU A 39 -5.17 4.54 20.07
N GLU A 40 -4.99 3.22 20.03
CA GLU A 40 -4.21 2.50 21.04
C GLU A 40 -2.76 3.00 21.09
N TYR A 41 -2.13 3.18 19.93
CA TYR A 41 -0.78 3.75 19.84
C TYR A 41 -0.70 5.16 20.45
N LEU A 42 -1.64 6.04 20.10
CA LEU A 42 -1.70 7.40 20.65
C LEU A 42 -1.90 7.40 22.17
N LEU A 43 -2.75 6.51 22.69
CA LEU A 43 -2.98 6.36 24.12
C LEU A 43 -1.73 5.88 24.86
N ARG A 44 -1.01 4.92 24.28
CA ARG A 44 0.24 4.38 24.82
C ARG A 44 1.33 5.46 24.89
N GLU A 45 1.45 6.25 23.83
CA GLU A 45 2.48 7.29 23.69
C GLU A 45 2.04 8.68 24.19
N ARG A 46 0.87 8.79 24.83
CA ARG A 46 0.23 10.05 25.21
C ARG A 46 1.16 11.06 25.89
N LYS A 47 2.06 10.58 26.76
CA LYS A 47 2.99 11.45 27.51
C LYS A 47 4.04 12.07 26.61
N SER A 48 4.52 11.32 25.62
CA SER A 48 5.51 11.80 24.65
C SER A 48 4.86 12.70 23.59
N LEU A 49 3.58 12.49 23.30
CA LEU A 49 2.85 13.22 22.26
C LEU A 49 2.13 14.47 22.77
N ALA A 50 1.87 14.58 24.08
CA ALA A 50 1.20 15.74 24.68
C ALA A 50 1.77 17.10 24.25
N PRO A 51 3.10 17.33 24.17
CA PRO A 51 3.64 18.62 23.71
C PRO A 51 3.36 18.95 22.25
N HIS A 52 2.95 17.96 21.46
CA HIS A 52 2.81 18.03 20.01
C HIS A 52 1.36 17.85 19.54
N VAL A 53 0.41 17.72 20.46
CA VAL A 53 -0.99 17.39 20.13
C VAL A 53 -1.67 18.45 19.25
N HIS A 54 -1.20 19.70 19.33
CA HIS A 54 -1.70 20.81 18.53
C HIS A 54 -1.08 20.89 17.13
N ASP A 55 -0.05 20.09 16.82
CA ASP A 55 0.56 20.01 15.49
C ASP A 55 -0.17 18.94 14.67
N GLU A 56 -1.25 19.34 14.00
CA GLU A 56 -2.08 18.43 13.20
C GLU A 56 -1.29 17.69 12.11
N ASP A 57 -0.32 18.34 11.46
CA ASP A 57 0.50 17.74 10.41
C ASP A 57 1.43 16.66 10.97
N LEU A 58 2.00 16.89 12.15
CA LEU A 58 2.77 15.88 12.86
C LEU A 58 1.88 14.73 13.33
N MET A 59 0.73 15.01 13.93
CA MET A 59 -0.21 13.99 14.39
C MET A 59 -0.73 13.13 13.23
N TYR A 60 -1.06 13.74 12.09
CA TYR A 60 -1.43 13.02 10.87
C TYR A 60 -0.32 12.07 10.42
N ARG A 61 0.93 12.52 10.38
CA ARG A 61 2.08 11.67 10.02
C ARG A 61 2.28 10.53 11.00
N ILE A 62 2.13 10.78 12.30
CA ILE A 62 2.23 9.75 13.34
C ILE A 62 1.13 8.69 13.17
N CYS A 63 -0.13 9.11 12.99
CA CYS A 63 -1.26 8.22 12.70
C CYS A 63 -1.00 7.38 11.43
N MET A 64 -0.52 8.01 10.36
CA MET A 64 -0.16 7.31 9.12
C MET A 64 0.92 6.24 9.33
N VAL A 65 1.92 6.51 10.17
CA VAL A 65 2.97 5.53 10.49
C VAL A 65 2.40 4.39 11.34
N ALA A 66 1.62 4.70 12.37
CA ALA A 66 1.00 3.70 13.24
C ALA A 66 0.07 2.76 12.45
N GLY A 67 -0.84 3.32 11.66
CA GLY A 67 -1.77 2.51 10.85
C GLY A 67 -1.05 1.69 9.77
N LYS A 68 0.01 2.22 9.14
CA LYS A 68 0.81 1.43 8.17
C LYS A 68 1.53 0.26 8.83
N ARG A 69 2.04 0.44 10.05
CA ARG A 69 2.67 -0.66 10.82
C ARG A 69 1.66 -1.76 11.10
N TYR A 70 0.45 -1.40 11.51
CA TYR A 70 -0.64 -2.36 11.68
C TYR A 70 -0.96 -3.11 10.40
N ALA A 71 -1.23 -2.40 9.31
CA ALA A 71 -1.56 -3.00 8.03
C ALA A 71 -0.43 -3.91 7.51
N SER A 72 0.82 -3.54 7.72
CA SER A 72 1.99 -4.36 7.39
C SER A 72 2.08 -5.63 8.23
N LYS A 73 1.75 -5.54 9.53
CA LYS A 73 1.72 -6.69 10.44
C LYS A 73 0.63 -7.68 10.05
N GLU A 74 -0.58 -7.20 9.83
CA GLU A 74 -1.71 -8.03 9.38
C GLU A 74 -1.39 -8.70 8.05
N ARG A 75 -0.91 -7.93 7.08
CA ARG A 75 -0.45 -8.49 5.80
C ARG A 75 0.58 -9.61 5.99
N SER A 76 1.62 -9.37 6.79
CA SER A 76 2.66 -10.39 7.03
C SER A 76 2.11 -11.65 7.68
N HIS A 77 1.10 -11.50 8.54
CA HIS A 77 0.38 -12.62 9.14
C HIS A 77 -0.44 -13.39 8.09
N TYR A 78 -1.17 -12.70 7.20
CA TYR A 78 -1.87 -13.35 6.10
C TYR A 78 -0.92 -14.03 5.12
N ASP A 79 0.18 -13.37 4.74
CA ASP A 79 1.20 -13.93 3.86
C ASP A 79 1.80 -15.22 4.45
N LEU A 80 2.04 -15.25 5.77
CA LEU A 80 2.52 -16.43 6.49
C LEU A 80 1.48 -17.57 6.54
N MET A 81 0.20 -17.24 6.75
CA MET A 81 -0.85 -18.23 6.96
C MET A 81 -1.39 -18.82 5.65
N ASP A 82 -1.48 -18.03 4.59
CA ASP A 82 -2.08 -18.42 3.32
C ASP A 82 -1.04 -18.79 2.23
N ASP A 83 0.27 -18.65 2.53
CA ASP A 83 1.39 -18.81 1.57
C ASP A 83 1.19 -17.99 0.29
N GLN A 84 0.52 -16.84 0.45
CA GLN A 84 0.05 -15.99 -0.64
C GLN A 84 0.42 -14.56 -0.36
N TYR A 85 1.17 -13.96 -1.27
CA TYR A 85 1.58 -12.56 -1.15
C TYR A 85 0.44 -11.62 -1.55
N TRP A 86 0.04 -10.72 -0.64
CA TRP A 86 -0.95 -9.67 -0.96
C TRP A 86 -0.30 -8.49 -1.67
N TYR A 87 -0.83 -8.01 -2.79
CA TYR A 87 -0.29 -6.87 -3.54
C TYR A 87 -1.07 -5.58 -3.27
N THR A 88 -0.35 -4.45 -3.11
CA THR A 88 -0.92 -3.09 -3.14
C THR A 88 -0.82 -2.45 -4.54
N PRO A 89 -1.61 -1.41 -4.87
CA PRO A 89 -1.52 -0.76 -6.19
C PRO A 89 -0.15 -0.16 -6.49
N GLU A 90 0.55 0.39 -5.49
CA GLU A 90 1.88 0.96 -5.68
C GLU A 90 2.91 -0.13 -6.03
N GLU A 91 2.81 -1.25 -5.35
CA GLU A 91 3.60 -2.45 -5.59
C GLU A 91 3.39 -3.04 -6.99
N VAL A 92 2.15 -3.08 -7.45
CA VAL A 92 1.83 -3.45 -8.84
C VAL A 92 2.44 -2.45 -9.83
N ARG A 93 2.42 -1.13 -9.54
CA ARG A 93 3.10 -0.14 -10.39
C ARG A 93 4.61 -0.36 -10.45
N ILE A 94 5.23 -0.70 -9.33
CA ILE A 94 6.67 -1.02 -9.27
C ILE A 94 6.95 -2.28 -10.11
N ALA A 95 6.12 -3.32 -9.98
CA ALA A 95 6.22 -4.53 -10.78
C ALA A 95 6.08 -4.24 -12.29
N LEU A 96 5.09 -3.43 -12.70
CA LEU A 96 4.88 -3.05 -14.10
C LEU A 96 6.05 -2.28 -14.69
N ARG A 97 6.61 -1.32 -13.94
CA ARG A 97 7.80 -0.57 -14.37
C ARG A 97 9.01 -1.47 -14.55
N SER A 98 9.05 -2.61 -13.87
CA SER A 98 10.14 -3.57 -14.02
C SER A 98 10.12 -4.36 -15.34
N PHE A 99 9.03 -4.30 -16.12
CA PHE A 99 8.92 -5.05 -17.38
C PHE A 99 9.88 -4.56 -18.46
N VAL A 100 10.38 -3.34 -18.35
CA VAL A 100 11.37 -2.77 -19.30
C VAL A 100 12.79 -3.22 -18.96
N TYR A 101 13.06 -3.59 -17.71
CA TYR A 101 14.38 -4.03 -17.29
C TYR A 101 14.63 -5.48 -17.69
N SER A 102 15.86 -5.76 -18.10
CA SER A 102 16.33 -7.14 -18.27
C SER A 102 16.45 -7.83 -16.91
N ASP A 103 16.47 -9.17 -16.93
CA ASP A 103 16.60 -9.97 -15.71
C ASP A 103 17.91 -9.68 -14.96
N GLU A 104 18.97 -9.32 -15.69
CA GLU A 104 20.26 -8.92 -15.13
C GLU A 104 20.21 -7.54 -14.46
N GLU A 105 19.47 -6.59 -15.02
CA GLU A 105 19.26 -5.26 -14.42
C GLU A 105 18.41 -5.35 -13.15
N ILE A 106 17.40 -6.23 -13.13
CA ILE A 106 16.56 -6.49 -11.97
C ILE A 106 17.40 -7.08 -10.82
N GLY A 107 18.29 -8.03 -11.12
CA GLY A 107 19.19 -8.63 -10.13
C GLY A 107 20.08 -7.61 -9.40
N GLN A 108 20.33 -6.43 -9.97
CA GLN A 108 21.13 -5.36 -9.35
C GLN A 108 20.32 -4.39 -8.47
N VAL A 109 18.99 -4.45 -8.54
CA VAL A 109 18.05 -3.60 -7.77
C VAL A 109 17.56 -4.32 -6.51
N ILE A 110 17.45 -5.65 -6.56
CA ILE A 110 17.07 -6.49 -5.41
C ILE A 110 18.11 -6.33 -4.29
N GLY A 111 17.65 -5.96 -3.07
CA GLY A 111 18.48 -5.88 -1.87
C GLY A 111 19.18 -4.54 -1.55
N LYS A 112 19.03 -3.48 -2.37
CA LYS A 112 19.72 -2.19 -2.11
C LYS A 112 18.97 -1.21 -1.20
N LYS A 113 17.74 -1.52 -0.78
CA LYS A 113 16.95 -0.65 0.09
C LYS A 113 16.12 -1.48 1.07
N ASP A 114 16.83 -2.17 1.95
CA ASP A 114 16.26 -2.81 3.13
C ASP A 114 15.81 -1.71 4.11
N ASP A 115 14.59 -1.20 3.88
CA ASP A 115 13.90 -0.34 4.83
C ASP A 115 13.14 -1.30 5.74
N LEU A 116 13.73 -1.65 6.89
CA LEU A 116 13.21 -2.57 7.92
C LEU A 116 11.79 -2.21 8.46
N THR A 117 11.16 -1.19 7.91
CA THR A 117 9.77 -0.77 8.15
C THR A 117 8.80 -1.17 7.03
N ARG A 118 9.29 -1.85 5.98
CA ARG A 118 8.56 -2.13 4.73
C ARG A 118 8.68 -3.61 4.34
N SER A 119 7.63 -4.39 4.58
CA SER A 119 7.43 -5.70 3.90
C SER A 119 7.07 -5.49 2.41
N LEU A 120 7.93 -4.81 1.64
CA LEU A 120 7.68 -4.48 0.24
C LEU A 120 8.28 -5.53 -0.71
N ILE A 121 7.66 -5.62 -1.89
CA ILE A 121 8.07 -6.40 -3.08
C ILE A 121 9.54 -6.25 -3.50
N SER A 122 10.29 -5.29 -2.96
CA SER A 122 11.71 -5.11 -3.28
C SER A 122 12.54 -6.37 -3.08
N ASP A 123 12.09 -7.30 -2.25
CA ASP A 123 12.79 -8.56 -1.99
C ASP A 123 12.41 -9.68 -2.97
N ASN A 124 11.30 -9.55 -3.71
CA ASN A 124 10.83 -10.59 -4.64
C ASN A 124 10.12 -10.04 -5.90
N ILE A 125 10.70 -8.99 -6.49
CA ILE A 125 10.22 -8.33 -7.71
C ILE A 125 9.99 -9.33 -8.87
N THR A 126 10.76 -10.40 -8.95
CA THR A 126 10.63 -11.46 -9.96
C THR A 126 9.27 -12.16 -9.86
N SER A 127 8.86 -12.58 -8.66
CA SER A 127 7.57 -13.21 -8.41
C SER A 127 6.42 -12.26 -8.74
N ALA A 128 6.54 -10.99 -8.29
CA ALA A 128 5.57 -9.95 -8.60
C ALA A 128 5.42 -9.72 -10.11
N ARG A 129 6.54 -9.75 -10.87
CA ARG A 129 6.54 -9.60 -12.33
C ARG A 129 5.85 -10.78 -13.01
N THR A 130 6.11 -12.01 -12.55
CA THR A 130 5.45 -13.21 -13.05
C THR A 130 3.94 -13.17 -12.82
N ASP A 131 3.51 -12.79 -11.61
CA ASP A 131 2.09 -12.69 -11.28
C ASP A 131 1.39 -11.58 -12.07
N ALA A 132 2.03 -10.42 -12.19
CA ALA A 132 1.52 -9.33 -13.03
C ALA A 132 1.40 -9.76 -14.49
N THR A 133 2.37 -10.50 -15.04
CA THR A 133 2.34 -11.02 -16.42
C THR A 133 1.12 -11.92 -16.64
N LYS A 134 0.86 -12.85 -15.71
CA LYS A 134 -0.31 -13.74 -15.78
C LYS A 134 -1.64 -12.97 -15.60
N ALA A 135 -1.66 -11.95 -14.75
CA ALA A 135 -2.86 -11.20 -14.42
C ALA A 135 -3.25 -10.17 -15.49
N ILE A 136 -2.29 -9.55 -16.18
CA ILE A 136 -2.54 -8.60 -17.28
C ILE A 136 -3.41 -9.23 -18.37
N GLY A 137 -3.15 -10.48 -18.73
CA GLY A 137 -3.92 -11.21 -19.75
C GLY A 137 -5.41 -11.42 -19.40
N LYS A 138 -5.82 -11.13 -18.16
CA LYS A 138 -7.21 -11.24 -17.68
C LYS A 138 -7.95 -9.90 -17.67
N LEU A 139 -7.27 -8.79 -17.96
CA LEU A 139 -7.88 -7.47 -18.08
C LEU A 139 -8.47 -7.26 -19.48
N SER A 140 -9.35 -6.27 -19.66
CA SER A 140 -9.83 -5.89 -20.98
C SER A 140 -8.72 -5.28 -21.84
N GLU A 141 -8.81 -5.37 -23.17
CA GLU A 141 -7.80 -4.85 -24.09
C GLU A 141 -7.48 -3.37 -23.84
N GLY A 142 -8.51 -2.54 -23.59
CA GLY A 142 -8.30 -1.12 -23.28
C GLY A 142 -7.57 -0.88 -21.95
N GLN A 143 -7.77 -1.74 -20.95
CA GLN A 143 -7.02 -1.68 -19.70
C GLN A 143 -5.57 -2.11 -19.90
N GLN A 144 -5.35 -3.16 -20.68
CA GLN A 144 -4.00 -3.65 -21.03
C GLN A 144 -3.21 -2.56 -21.76
N GLU A 145 -3.80 -1.92 -22.77
CA GLU A 145 -3.17 -0.84 -23.53
C GLU A 145 -2.81 0.36 -22.64
N ALA A 146 -3.74 0.79 -21.78
CA ALA A 146 -3.50 1.89 -20.85
C ALA A 146 -2.36 1.59 -19.86
N ILE A 147 -2.28 0.36 -19.34
CA ILE A 147 -1.19 -0.10 -18.47
C ILE A 147 0.14 -0.12 -19.22
N GLN A 148 0.17 -0.74 -20.40
CA GLN A 148 1.40 -0.87 -21.19
C GLN A 148 1.98 0.50 -21.54
N ARG A 149 1.15 1.43 -22.01
CA ARG A 149 1.61 2.77 -22.36
C ARG A 149 2.21 3.51 -21.16
N VAL A 150 1.45 3.62 -20.06
CA VAL A 150 1.79 4.54 -18.97
C VAL A 150 2.78 3.92 -17.99
N PHE A 151 2.62 2.64 -17.65
CA PHE A 151 3.40 2.01 -16.57
C PHE A 151 4.49 1.07 -17.06
N VAL A 152 4.33 0.43 -18.22
CA VAL A 152 5.39 -0.39 -18.82
C VAL A 152 6.33 0.50 -19.62
N PHE A 153 5.87 1.12 -20.71
CA PHE A 153 6.72 1.93 -21.59
C PHE A 153 7.07 3.32 -21.03
N GLY A 154 6.43 3.75 -19.95
CA GLY A 154 6.67 5.07 -19.35
C GLY A 154 6.27 6.25 -20.24
N LEU A 155 5.40 6.03 -21.23
CA LEU A 155 4.95 7.08 -22.14
C LEU A 155 3.92 7.97 -21.46
N PRO A 156 3.90 9.29 -21.76
CA PRO A 156 2.90 10.18 -21.21
C PRO A 156 1.50 9.77 -21.70
N PRO A 157 0.47 9.90 -20.85
CA PRO A 157 -0.90 9.73 -21.29
C PRO A 157 -1.26 10.80 -22.34
N ASN A 158 -2.07 10.42 -23.33
CA ASN A 158 -2.58 11.29 -24.38
C ASN A 158 -3.49 12.38 -23.81
N ASP A 159 -4.27 12.05 -22.79
CA ASP A 159 -5.18 12.96 -22.11
C ASP A 159 -5.45 12.55 -20.65
N GLU A 160 -6.20 13.39 -19.95
CA GLU A 160 -6.59 13.18 -18.55
C GLU A 160 -7.47 11.93 -18.36
N ASN A 161 -8.26 11.56 -19.36
CA ASN A 161 -9.12 10.39 -19.31
C ASN A 161 -8.29 9.10 -19.37
N GLN A 162 -7.28 9.05 -20.24
CA GLN A 162 -6.34 7.95 -20.34
C GLN A 162 -5.50 7.83 -19.07
N ARG A 163 -5.10 8.96 -18.45
CA ARG A 163 -4.44 8.95 -17.14
C ARG A 163 -5.32 8.23 -16.12
N ARG A 164 -6.57 8.65 -15.95
CA ARG A 164 -7.50 8.03 -15.01
C ARG A 164 -7.78 6.56 -15.34
N ALA A 165 -7.91 6.23 -16.62
CA ALA A 165 -8.11 4.86 -17.08
C ALA A 165 -6.92 3.96 -16.71
N ALA A 166 -5.68 4.45 -16.88
CA ALA A 166 -4.48 3.71 -16.50
C ALA A 166 -4.41 3.43 -14.99
N TYR A 167 -4.73 4.42 -14.15
CA TYR A 167 -4.76 4.22 -12.70
C TYR A 167 -5.84 3.21 -12.28
N ARG A 168 -7.07 3.31 -12.83
CA ARG A 168 -8.13 2.32 -12.58
C ARG A 168 -7.77 0.93 -13.09
N ALA A 169 -7.04 0.85 -14.20
CA ALA A 169 -6.55 -0.42 -14.73
C ALA A 169 -5.53 -1.06 -13.78
N VAL A 170 -4.66 -0.28 -13.13
CA VAL A 170 -3.78 -0.77 -12.06
C VAL A 170 -4.56 -1.26 -10.85
N ASP A 171 -5.59 -0.54 -10.41
CA ASP A 171 -6.43 -0.99 -9.30
C ASP A 171 -7.13 -2.32 -9.64
N SER A 172 -7.62 -2.45 -10.88
CA SER A 172 -8.20 -3.69 -11.39
C SER A 172 -7.18 -4.83 -11.45
N LEU A 173 -5.96 -4.55 -11.94
CA LEU A 173 -4.87 -5.52 -11.99
C LEU A 173 -4.52 -6.03 -10.60
N THR A 174 -4.46 -5.13 -9.63
CA THR A 174 -4.17 -5.44 -8.22
C THR A 174 -5.20 -6.42 -7.67
N GLN A 175 -6.49 -6.16 -7.92
CA GLN A 175 -7.57 -7.08 -7.53
C GLN A 175 -7.44 -8.45 -8.21
N VAL A 176 -7.08 -8.49 -9.49
CA VAL A 176 -6.88 -9.76 -10.23
C VAL A 176 -5.68 -10.55 -9.71
N MET A 177 -4.56 -9.87 -9.43
CA MET A 177 -3.36 -10.49 -8.84
C MET A 177 -3.71 -11.12 -7.48
N ASN A 178 -4.39 -10.37 -6.61
CA ASN A 178 -4.82 -10.83 -5.29
C ASN A 178 -5.95 -11.88 -5.32
N ARG A 179 -6.64 -12.05 -6.45
CA ARG A 179 -7.67 -13.09 -6.63
C ARG A 179 -7.07 -14.41 -7.12
N ASN A 180 -6.04 -14.36 -7.95
CA ASN A 180 -5.39 -15.55 -8.50
C ASN A 180 -4.48 -16.25 -7.49
N THR A 181 -3.98 -15.51 -6.50
CA THR A 181 -3.32 -16.11 -5.34
C THR A 181 -4.28 -17.03 -4.58
N ARG A 182 -5.57 -16.67 -4.48
CA ARG A 182 -6.58 -17.40 -3.70
C ARG A 182 -7.04 -18.76 -4.26
N THR A 183 -6.61 -19.18 -5.45
CA THR A 183 -7.09 -20.42 -6.09
C THR A 183 -6.34 -21.70 -5.69
N GLY A 184 -5.58 -21.70 -4.59
CA GLY A 184 -4.97 -22.89 -4.00
C GLY A 184 -5.93 -23.80 -3.21
N ARG A 185 -7.14 -24.06 -3.74
CA ARG A 185 -8.08 -25.08 -3.25
C ARG A 185 -8.68 -25.87 -4.39
#